data_AF-A0ABD1CEQ5-F1
#
_entry.id   AF-A0ABD1CEQ5-F1
#
_cell.length_a   1.000
_cell.length_b   1.000
_cell.length_c   1.000
_cell.angle_alpha   90.00
_cell.angle_beta   90.00
_cell.angle_gamma   90.00
#
_symmetry.space_group_name_H-M   'P 1'
#
loop_
_entity.id
_entity.type
_entity.pdbx_description
1 polymer ?
#
loop_
_entity_poly.entity_id
_entity_poly.type
_entity_poly.pdbx_seq_one_letter_code
_entity_poly.pdbx_strand_id
1 'polypeptide(L)'
;MVLTEIVHVAEGMLTVVTIPGDGACLFSALAHQMWGFSLTSAEHLSGTRQLRADVVNFYRQDLPRWLEGLYAQACTIFPSLVYRMSVGQLVEHFMTQLANDSFWGGEESIVALSRHYDRSILVYREGAQHSAHNVNGSEPLRIVHRRSAVDPGEYVHYDSVLSLQLSGFSRRRLGHHSSAVPPSHASGPLPGSSSQVSFNCPPLHRCHLECFWLLTRKPS
;
A
#
# COMPACT_ATOMS: atom_id res chain seq x y z
N MET A 1 1.72 -20.48 -17.95
CA MET A 1 0.82 -19.62 -18.73
C MET A 1 0.44 -18.44 -17.85
N VAL A 2 0.65 -17.21 -18.30
CA VAL A 2 0.23 -16.02 -17.56
C VAL A 2 -1.25 -15.78 -17.88
N LEU A 3 -2.10 -15.74 -16.86
CA LEU A 3 -3.51 -15.42 -17.00
C LEU A 3 -3.65 -13.90 -16.93
N THR A 4 -4.42 -13.36 -17.88
CA THR A 4 -4.76 -11.94 -17.89
C THR A 4 -6.27 -11.77 -17.84
N GLU A 5 -6.72 -10.77 -17.09
CA GLU A 5 -8.14 -10.47 -16.89
C GLU A 5 -8.40 -8.97 -17.09
N ILE A 6 -9.65 -8.61 -17.37
CA ILE A 6 -10.12 -7.22 -17.36
C ILE A 6 -10.87 -6.96 -16.06
N VAL A 7 -10.43 -5.96 -15.30
CA VAL A 7 -11.03 -5.55 -14.02
C VAL A 7 -11.61 -4.14 -14.14
N HIS A 8 -12.83 -3.96 -13.65
CA HIS A 8 -13.50 -2.65 -13.63
C HIS A 8 -13.18 -1.89 -12.33
N VAL A 9 -12.74 -0.65 -12.48
CA VAL A 9 -12.45 0.28 -11.37
C VAL A 9 -13.13 1.63 -11.63
N ALA A 10 -13.10 2.53 -10.63
CA ALA A 10 -13.79 3.82 -10.75
C ALA A 10 -13.29 4.66 -11.94
N GLU A 11 -12.01 4.51 -12.29
CA GLU A 11 -11.33 5.28 -13.34
C GLU A 11 -11.49 4.69 -14.75
N GLY A 12 -11.89 3.42 -14.86
CA GLY A 12 -12.01 2.73 -16.14
C GLY A 12 -11.81 1.22 -16.06
N MET A 13 -11.17 0.67 -17.09
CA MET A 13 -10.88 -0.77 -17.20
C MET A 13 -9.39 -1.02 -17.09
N LEU A 14 -9.01 -1.97 -16.24
CA LEU A 14 -7.63 -2.41 -16.06
C LEU A 14 -7.43 -3.75 -16.77
N THR A 15 -6.35 -3.87 -17.54
CA THR A 15 -5.83 -5.20 -17.89
C THR A 15 -4.85 -5.62 -16.81
N VAL A 16 -5.09 -6.78 -16.20
CA VAL A 16 -4.27 -7.26 -15.08
C VAL A 16 -3.65 -8.61 -15.40
N VAL A 17 -2.48 -8.88 -14.82
CA VAL A 17 -1.92 -10.23 -14.70
C VAL A 17 -2.41 -10.82 -13.39
N THR A 18 -3.07 -11.98 -13.47
CA THR A 18 -3.54 -12.72 -12.31
C THR A 18 -2.37 -13.34 -11.56
N ILE A 19 -2.22 -12.97 -10.30
CA ILE A 19 -1.22 -13.48 -9.37
C ILE A 19 -1.81 -14.69 -8.62
N PRO A 20 -1.00 -15.70 -8.27
CA PRO A 20 -1.49 -16.80 -7.43
C PRO A 20 -2.12 -16.29 -6.12
N GLY A 21 -3.29 -16.83 -5.78
CA GLY A 21 -4.07 -16.48 -4.59
C GLY A 21 -3.49 -17.03 -3.29
N ASP A 22 -2.24 -16.70 -2.98
CA ASP A 22 -1.56 -17.05 -1.74
C ASP A 22 -1.18 -15.80 -0.92
N GLY A 23 -0.52 -16.02 0.21
CA GLY A 23 -0.08 -14.92 1.06
C GLY A 23 1.05 -14.06 0.50
N ALA A 24 1.62 -14.40 -0.65
CA ALA A 24 2.61 -13.61 -1.33
C ALA A 24 2.04 -12.67 -2.40
N CYS A 25 0.72 -12.68 -2.66
CA CYS A 25 0.13 -11.97 -3.78
C CYS A 25 0.54 -10.49 -3.88
N LEU A 26 0.59 -9.74 -2.77
CA LEU A 26 1.06 -8.35 -2.76
C LEU A 26 2.50 -8.21 -3.29
N PHE A 27 3.43 -8.93 -2.67
CA PHE A 27 4.85 -8.86 -3.01
C PHE A 27 5.13 -9.38 -4.41
N SER A 28 4.39 -10.42 -4.83
CA SER A 28 4.44 -10.99 -6.17
C SER A 28 3.94 -9.98 -7.22
N ALA A 29 2.81 -9.30 -6.98
CA ALA A 29 2.29 -8.26 -7.87
C ALA A 29 3.28 -7.10 -8.04
N LEU A 30 3.93 -6.68 -6.95
CA LEU A 30 4.94 -5.62 -6.96
C LEU A 30 6.25 -6.05 -7.63
N ALA A 31 6.75 -7.26 -7.37
CA ALA A 31 7.91 -7.82 -8.04
C ALA A 31 7.72 -7.86 -9.56
N HIS A 32 6.52 -8.26 -10.01
CA HIS A 32 6.16 -8.24 -11.42
C HIS A 32 6.19 -6.82 -12.00
N GLN A 33 5.65 -5.81 -11.30
CA GLN A 33 5.70 -4.40 -11.76
C GLN A 33 7.12 -3.83 -11.78
N MET A 34 7.96 -4.21 -10.81
CA MET A 34 9.30 -3.64 -10.65
C MET A 34 10.27 -4.17 -11.69
N TRP A 35 10.20 -5.47 -11.99
CA TRP A 35 11.22 -6.15 -12.79
C TRP A 35 10.69 -6.82 -14.06
N GLY A 36 9.38 -6.99 -14.21
CA GLY A 36 8.78 -7.63 -15.38
C GLY A 36 9.13 -9.12 -15.52
N PHE A 37 9.53 -9.77 -14.42
CA PHE A 37 9.85 -11.19 -14.42
C PHE A 37 8.60 -12.04 -14.60
N SER A 38 8.76 -13.22 -15.20
CA SER A 38 7.68 -14.20 -15.28
C SER A 38 7.35 -14.73 -13.89
N LEU A 39 6.06 -14.84 -13.57
CA LEU A 39 5.59 -15.26 -12.24
C LEU A 39 6.12 -16.63 -11.78
N THR A 40 6.50 -17.50 -12.72
CA THR A 40 7.03 -18.84 -12.44
C THR A 40 8.56 -18.89 -12.42
N SER A 41 9.24 -17.77 -12.65
CA SER A 41 10.70 -17.74 -12.73
C SER A 41 11.34 -17.68 -11.34
N ALA A 42 12.57 -18.20 -11.22
CA ALA A 42 13.30 -18.15 -9.96
C ALA A 42 13.62 -16.71 -9.53
N GLU A 43 13.83 -15.82 -10.50
CA GLU A 43 14.06 -14.39 -10.30
C GLU A 43 12.83 -13.71 -9.69
N HIS A 44 11.61 -14.07 -10.13
CA HIS A 44 10.38 -13.55 -9.54
C HIS A 44 10.20 -13.97 -8.09
N LEU A 45 10.46 -15.24 -7.78
CA LEU A 45 10.41 -15.76 -6.41
C LEU A 45 11.47 -15.09 -5.53
N SER A 46 12.68 -14.88 -6.06
CA SER A 46 13.76 -14.18 -5.37
C SER A 46 13.40 -12.71 -5.11
N GLY A 47 12.86 -12.02 -6.12
CA GLY A 47 12.39 -10.64 -6.00
C GLY A 47 11.28 -10.48 -4.97
N THR A 48 10.34 -11.42 -4.92
CA THR A 48 9.26 -11.46 -3.91
C THR A 48 9.84 -11.55 -2.50
N ARG A 49 10.81 -12.46 -2.27
CA ARG A 49 11.51 -12.58 -0.98
C ARG A 49 12.32 -11.34 -0.64
N GLN A 50 12.98 -10.74 -1.63
CA GLN A 50 13.74 -9.51 -1.45
C GLN A 50 12.84 -8.37 -0.96
N LEU A 51 11.68 -8.16 -1.59
CA LEU A 51 10.75 -7.10 -1.16
C LEU A 51 10.27 -7.28 0.29
N ARG A 52 10.00 -8.53 0.71
CA ARG A 52 9.64 -8.82 2.11
C ARG A 52 10.78 -8.46 3.07
N ALA A 53 12.00 -8.86 2.75
CA ALA A 53 13.18 -8.55 3.54
C ALA A 53 13.41 -7.02 3.62
N ASP A 54 13.23 -6.31 2.51
CA ASP A 54 13.37 -4.86 2.44
C ASP A 54 12.35 -4.15 3.33
N VAL A 55 11.09 -4.58 3.34
CA VAL A 55 10.05 -4.04 4.23
C VAL A 55 10.46 -4.18 5.69
N VAL A 56 10.86 -5.39 6.10
CA VAL A 56 11.24 -5.66 7.49
C VAL A 56 12.49 -4.87 7.88
N ASN A 57 13.49 -4.81 7.00
CA ASN A 57 14.70 -4.02 7.23
C ASN A 57 14.39 -2.53 7.33
N PHE A 58 13.47 -2.03 6.50
CA PHE A 58 13.03 -0.64 6.52
C PHE A 58 12.32 -0.28 7.83
N TYR A 59 11.47 -1.16 8.37
CA TYR A 59 10.89 -0.96 9.69
C TYR A 59 11.94 -0.94 10.79
N ARG A 60 12.93 -1.84 10.74
CA ARG A 60 14.00 -1.90 11.76
C ARG A 60 14.90 -0.67 11.78
N GLN A 61 15.15 -0.05 10.62
CA GLN A 61 15.98 1.15 10.51
C GLN A 61 15.41 2.36 11.26
N ASP A 62 14.08 2.46 11.39
CA ASP A 62 13.39 3.55 12.08
C ASP A 62 12.21 3.02 12.91
N LEU A 63 12.45 1.95 13.68
CA LEU A 63 11.40 1.26 14.43
C LEU A 63 10.54 2.19 15.31
N PRO A 64 11.09 3.19 16.02
CA PRO A 64 10.29 4.11 16.82
C PRO A 64 9.18 4.81 16.03
N ARG A 65 9.42 5.14 14.75
CA ARG A 65 8.42 5.78 13.89
C ARG A 65 7.28 4.85 13.48
N TRP A 66 7.55 3.55 13.36
CA TRP A 66 6.58 2.57 12.87
C TRP A 66 5.90 1.78 13.99
N LEU A 67 6.45 1.81 15.20
CA LEU A 67 6.07 0.93 16.30
C LEU A 67 4.57 0.93 16.58
N GLU A 68 3.94 2.10 16.64
CA GLU A 68 2.51 2.22 16.94
C GLU A 68 1.64 1.56 15.85
N GLY A 69 1.90 1.89 14.59
CA GLY A 69 1.16 1.31 13.46
C GLY A 69 1.36 -0.20 13.34
N LEU A 70 2.60 -0.67 13.50
CA LEU A 70 2.91 -2.10 13.48
C LEU A 70 2.27 -2.83 14.66
N TYR A 71 2.25 -2.23 15.85
CA TYR A 71 1.61 -2.82 17.02
C TYR A 71 0.09 -2.91 16.84
N ALA A 72 -0.56 -1.87 16.32
CA ALA A 72 -1.99 -1.90 16.02
C ALA A 72 -2.35 -3.00 15.01
N GLN A 73 -1.53 -3.15 13.96
CA GLN A 73 -1.71 -4.21 12.97
C GLN A 73 -1.48 -5.60 13.59
N ALA A 74 -0.43 -5.76 14.39
CA ALA A 74 -0.11 -7.02 15.06
C ALA A 74 -1.20 -7.43 16.06
N CYS A 75 -1.81 -6.48 16.78
CA CYS A 75 -2.96 -6.75 17.66
C CYS A 75 -4.17 -7.28 16.89
N THR A 76 -4.39 -6.75 15.69
CA THR A 76 -5.52 -7.16 14.83
C THR A 76 -5.31 -8.58 14.29
N ILE A 77 -4.08 -8.91 13.88
CA ILE A 77 -3.78 -10.21 13.28
C ILE A 77 -3.59 -11.31 14.34
N PHE A 78 -3.01 -10.96 15.49
CA PHE A 78 -2.68 -11.91 16.56
C PHE A 78 -3.36 -11.56 17.89
N PRO A 79 -4.70 -11.46 17.95
CA PRO A 79 -5.41 -10.99 19.14
C PRO A 79 -5.15 -11.87 20.38
N SER A 80 -4.92 -13.16 20.18
CA SER A 80 -4.61 -14.11 21.26
C SER A 80 -3.22 -13.95 21.87
N LEU A 81 -2.31 -13.24 21.20
CA LEU A 81 -0.93 -13.01 21.67
C LEU A 81 -0.75 -11.67 22.41
N VAL A 82 -1.72 -10.75 22.29
CA VAL A 82 -1.66 -9.39 22.88
C VAL A 82 -1.37 -9.40 24.39
N TYR A 83 -1.96 -10.35 25.12
CA TYR A 83 -1.75 -10.47 26.57
C TYR A 83 -0.58 -11.38 26.97
N ARG A 84 0.11 -11.99 25.99
CA ARG A 84 1.19 -12.98 26.20
C ARG A 84 2.57 -12.44 25.86
N MET A 85 2.64 -11.35 25.11
CA MET A 85 3.86 -10.74 24.59
C MET A 85 3.91 -9.27 24.96
N SER A 86 5.10 -8.73 25.19
CA SER A 86 5.28 -7.28 25.22
C SER A 86 5.02 -6.66 23.84
N VAL A 87 4.79 -5.36 23.79
CA VAL A 87 4.61 -4.59 22.53
C VAL A 87 5.75 -4.90 21.54
N GLY A 88 7.01 -4.82 21.99
CA GLY A 88 8.17 -5.08 21.14
C GLY A 88 8.25 -6.52 20.67
N GLN A 89 7.92 -7.50 21.52
CA GLN A 89 7.90 -8.91 21.14
C GLN A 89 6.81 -9.21 20.10
N LEU A 90 5.62 -8.60 20.25
CA LEU A 90 4.52 -8.80 19.32
C LEU A 90 4.83 -8.18 17.95
N VAL A 91 5.45 -7.00 17.93
CA VAL A 91 5.88 -6.33 16.68
C VAL A 91 6.99 -7.11 15.99
N GLU A 92 8.00 -7.60 16.71
CA GLU A 92 9.03 -8.48 16.12
C GLU A 92 8.43 -9.81 15.64
N HIS A 93 7.44 -10.37 16.33
CA HIS A 93 6.71 -11.55 15.86
C HIS A 93 6.00 -11.25 14.54
N PHE A 94 5.29 -10.13 14.45
CA PHE A 94 4.65 -9.69 13.20
C PHE A 94 5.66 -9.53 12.06
N MET A 95 6.78 -8.83 12.29
CA MET A 95 7.82 -8.66 11.27
C MET A 95 8.46 -10.00 10.87
N THR A 96 8.62 -10.93 11.81
CA THR A 96 9.11 -12.29 11.52
C THR A 96 8.13 -13.05 10.64
N GLN A 97 6.83 -12.93 10.90
CA GLN A 97 5.80 -13.52 10.04
C GLN A 97 5.80 -12.87 8.66
N LEU A 98 5.89 -11.54 8.58
CA LEU A 98 5.91 -10.79 7.32
C LEU A 98 7.10 -11.17 6.41
N ALA A 99 8.23 -11.56 7.00
CA ALA A 99 9.37 -12.08 6.26
C ALA A 99 9.12 -13.46 5.62
N ASN A 100 8.12 -14.22 6.06
CA ASN A 100 7.80 -15.55 5.53
C ASN A 100 6.92 -15.46 4.27
N ASP A 101 7.14 -16.38 3.32
CA ASP A 101 6.48 -16.37 2.00
C ASP A 101 4.95 -16.49 2.06
N SER A 102 4.40 -17.11 3.11
CA SER A 102 2.96 -17.36 3.26
C SER A 102 2.18 -16.26 3.99
N PHE A 103 2.84 -15.24 4.53
CA PHE A 103 2.17 -14.21 5.33
C PHE A 103 1.77 -13.01 4.50
N TRP A 104 0.53 -12.53 4.68
CA TRP A 104 -0.04 -11.46 3.88
C TRP A 104 0.58 -10.12 4.28
N GLY A 105 1.05 -9.35 3.29
CA GLY A 105 1.36 -7.94 3.48
C GLY A 105 0.12 -7.07 3.23
N GLY A 106 0.14 -5.86 3.78
CA GLY A 106 -0.94 -4.89 3.63
C GLY A 106 -0.45 -3.50 3.21
N GLU A 107 -1.26 -2.49 3.54
CA GLU A 107 -0.96 -1.09 3.23
C GLU A 107 0.33 -0.61 3.89
N GLU A 108 0.66 -1.10 5.08
CA GLU A 108 1.91 -0.79 5.77
C GLU A 108 3.14 -1.20 4.94
N SER A 109 3.07 -2.36 4.27
CA SER A 109 4.12 -2.87 3.40
C SER A 109 4.24 -2.03 2.12
N ILE A 110 3.10 -1.60 1.54
CA ILE A 110 3.06 -0.71 0.37
C ILE A 110 3.71 0.63 0.70
N VAL A 111 3.36 1.24 1.84
CA VAL A 111 3.97 2.51 2.27
C VAL A 111 5.47 2.34 2.49
N ALA A 112 5.90 1.27 3.15
CA ALA A 112 7.32 0.99 3.36
C ALA A 112 8.09 0.87 2.04
N LEU A 113 7.61 0.05 1.10
CA LEU A 113 8.25 -0.14 -0.21
C LEU A 113 8.25 1.13 -1.05
N SER A 114 7.14 1.89 -1.06
CA SER A 114 7.06 3.15 -1.80
C SER A 114 8.13 4.15 -1.36
N ARG A 115 8.42 4.21 -0.04
CA ARG A 115 9.46 5.06 0.54
C ARG A 115 10.86 4.48 0.34
N HIS A 116 11.03 3.18 0.53
CA HIS A 116 12.34 2.53 0.39
C HIS A 116 12.90 2.66 -1.04
N TYR A 117 12.05 2.49 -2.05
CA TYR A 117 12.43 2.55 -3.46
C TYR A 117 12.25 3.93 -4.11
N ASP A 118 11.85 4.94 -3.32
CA ASP A 118 11.48 6.27 -3.79
C ASP A 118 10.56 6.25 -5.03
N ARG A 119 9.55 5.38 -5.01
CA ARG A 119 8.68 5.12 -6.15
C ARG A 119 7.21 5.20 -5.78
N SER A 120 6.44 5.85 -6.64
CA SER A 120 4.99 5.93 -6.48
C SER A 120 4.35 4.55 -6.67
N ILE A 121 3.42 4.18 -5.79
CA ILE A 121 2.60 2.96 -5.91
C ILE A 121 1.13 3.38 -5.94
N LEU A 122 0.44 3.03 -7.03
CA LEU A 122 -1.00 3.20 -7.20
C LEU A 122 -1.70 1.87 -6.95
N VAL A 123 -2.64 1.89 -6.00
CA VAL A 123 -3.45 0.74 -5.62
C VAL A 123 -4.89 1.01 -6.03
N TYR A 124 -5.30 0.38 -7.12
CA TYR A 124 -6.71 0.43 -7.55
C TYR A 124 -7.53 -0.50 -6.67
N ARG A 125 -8.82 -0.18 -6.48
CA ARG A 125 -9.76 -1.02 -5.72
C ARG A 125 -11.00 -1.27 -6.55
N GLU A 126 -11.46 -2.52 -6.61
CA GLU A 126 -12.68 -2.87 -7.34
C GLU A 126 -13.91 -2.13 -6.77
N GLY A 127 -14.49 -1.24 -7.57
CA GLY A 127 -15.64 -0.43 -7.21
C GLY A 127 -15.36 0.73 -6.25
N ALA A 128 -14.08 1.13 -6.05
CA ALA A 128 -13.70 2.27 -5.23
C ALA A 128 -12.60 3.11 -5.90
N GLN A 129 -12.33 4.30 -5.36
CA GLN A 129 -11.22 5.14 -5.80
C GLN A 129 -9.88 4.48 -5.46
N HIS A 130 -8.89 4.68 -6.33
CA HIS A 130 -7.52 4.25 -6.05
C HIS A 130 -6.90 5.03 -4.88
N SER A 131 -5.93 4.41 -4.20
CA SER A 131 -4.99 5.11 -3.31
C SER A 131 -3.63 5.25 -3.98
N ALA A 132 -2.90 6.31 -3.61
CA ALA A 132 -1.58 6.61 -4.14
C ALA A 132 -0.58 6.84 -2.99
N HIS A 133 0.57 6.18 -3.07
CA HIS A 133 1.62 6.24 -2.04
C HIS A 133 2.92 6.74 -2.67
N ASN A 134 3.61 7.67 -1.98
CA ASN A 134 4.84 8.33 -2.45
C ASN A 134 4.71 8.94 -3.86
N VAL A 135 3.77 9.88 -4.04
CA VAL A 135 3.48 10.54 -5.33
C VAL A 135 4.65 11.44 -5.75
N ASN A 136 5.66 10.81 -6.34
CA ASN A 136 6.81 11.44 -6.96
C ASN A 136 6.65 11.30 -8.48
N GLY A 137 7.14 12.25 -9.27
CA GLY A 137 6.86 12.36 -10.72
C GLY A 137 7.38 11.23 -11.61
N SER A 138 7.87 10.12 -11.04
CA SER A 138 8.26 8.91 -11.76
C SER A 138 7.04 8.07 -12.16
N GLU A 139 7.23 7.14 -13.11
CA GLU A 139 6.15 6.23 -13.48
C GLU A 139 5.79 5.30 -12.30
N PRO A 140 4.52 5.30 -11.85
CA PRO A 140 4.12 4.53 -10.68
C PRO A 140 4.08 3.03 -10.96
N LEU A 141 4.37 2.23 -9.95
CA LEU A 141 3.96 0.83 -9.90
C LEU A 141 2.43 0.76 -9.76
N ARG A 142 1.78 -0.13 -10.49
CA ARG A 142 0.32 -0.22 -10.49
C ARG A 142 -0.13 -1.63 -10.09
N ILE A 143 -0.93 -1.71 -9.04
CA ILE A 143 -1.54 -2.96 -8.57
C ILE A 143 -3.04 -2.74 -8.33
N VAL A 144 -3.83 -3.81 -8.36
CA VAL A 144 -5.24 -3.77 -7.98
C VAL A 144 -5.48 -4.66 -6.77
N HIS A 145 -6.26 -4.15 -5.81
CA HIS A 145 -6.73 -4.88 -4.64
C HIS A 145 -8.18 -5.33 -4.91
N ARG A 146 -8.37 -6.65 -4.98
CA ARG A 146 -9.60 -7.30 -5.44
C ARG A 146 -10.44 -7.80 -4.28
N ARG A 147 -11.76 -7.81 -4.50
CA ARG A 147 -12.71 -8.33 -3.52
C ARG A 147 -12.65 -9.85 -3.46
N SER A 148 -12.91 -10.40 -2.29
CA SER A 148 -13.10 -11.84 -2.13
C SER A 148 -14.36 -12.27 -2.90
N ALA A 149 -14.24 -13.38 -3.64
CA ALA A 149 -15.40 -14.01 -4.28
C ALA A 149 -16.38 -14.59 -3.25
N VAL A 150 -15.90 -14.88 -2.02
CA VAL A 150 -16.69 -15.46 -0.94
C VAL A 150 -17.33 -14.36 -0.08
N ASP A 151 -16.60 -13.28 0.18
CA ASP A 151 -17.08 -12.11 0.92
C ASP A 151 -16.81 -10.82 0.13
N PRO A 152 -17.80 -10.32 -0.64
CA PRO A 152 -17.63 -9.11 -1.44
C PRO A 152 -17.34 -7.83 -0.62
N GLY A 153 -17.49 -7.88 0.71
CA GLY A 153 -17.12 -6.79 1.61
C GLY A 153 -15.62 -6.73 1.92
N GLU A 154 -14.89 -7.82 1.69
CA GLU A 154 -13.49 -7.97 2.04
C GLU A 154 -12.60 -7.89 0.78
N TYR A 155 -11.50 -7.15 0.87
CA TYR A 155 -10.46 -7.16 -0.16
C TYR A 155 -9.31 -8.03 0.31
N VAL A 156 -8.95 -9.03 -0.49
CA VAL A 156 -8.09 -10.14 -0.03
C VAL A 156 -6.96 -10.50 -0.99
N HIS A 157 -6.93 -9.90 -2.18
CA HIS A 157 -6.00 -10.33 -3.22
C HIS A 157 -5.44 -9.18 -4.04
N TYR A 158 -4.16 -9.25 -4.37
CA TYR A 158 -3.47 -8.27 -5.19
C TYR A 158 -3.05 -8.83 -6.54
N ASP A 159 -3.43 -8.13 -7.60
CA ASP A 159 -3.01 -8.42 -8.97
C ASP A 159 -2.14 -7.30 -9.54
N SER A 160 -1.32 -7.64 -10.55
CA SER A 160 -0.42 -6.69 -11.20
C SER A 160 -1.10 -6.03 -12.39
N VAL A 161 -1.06 -4.69 -12.50
CA VAL A 161 -1.76 -3.97 -13.59
C VAL A 161 -0.83 -3.77 -14.79
N LEU A 162 -1.25 -4.23 -15.96
CA LEU A 162 -0.51 -4.04 -17.22
C LEU A 162 -0.86 -2.71 -17.89
N SER A 163 -2.14 -2.36 -17.92
CA SER A 163 -2.61 -1.15 -18.60
C SER A 163 -3.93 -0.66 -18.01
N LEU A 164 -4.18 0.64 -18.14
CA LEU A 164 -5.42 1.31 -17.75
C LEU A 164 -6.03 1.98 -18.97
N GLN A 165 -7.27 1.60 -19.27
CA GLN A 165 -8.12 2.27 -20.25
C GLN A 165 -9.13 3.15 -19.51
N LEU A 166 -8.88 4.46 -19.52
CA LEU A 166 -9.74 5.43 -18.86
C LEU A 166 -11.13 5.49 -19.50
N SER A 167 -12.18 5.38 -18.69
CA SER A 167 -13.55 5.61 -19.13
C SER A 167 -13.78 7.12 -19.30
N GLY A 168 -13.90 7.58 -20.54
CA GLY A 168 -14.56 8.86 -20.80
C GLY A 168 -13.70 10.13 -20.92
N PHE A 169 -12.40 10.04 -21.18
CA PHE A 169 -11.73 11.12 -21.92
C PHE A 169 -12.19 11.05 -23.40
N SER A 170 -13.47 11.32 -23.64
CA SER A 170 -13.91 11.83 -24.92
C SER A 170 -13.07 13.07 -25.15
N ARG A 171 -12.10 12.99 -26.06
CA ARG A 171 -11.26 14.11 -26.50
C ARG A 171 -12.19 15.22 -27.00
N ARG A 172 -12.75 16.02 -26.10
CA ARG A 172 -13.10 17.40 -26.42
C ARG A 172 -11.74 18.02 -26.70
N ARG A 173 -11.39 18.09 -28.00
CA ARG A 173 -10.34 18.97 -28.50
C ARG A 173 -10.55 20.29 -27.81
N LEU A 174 -9.72 20.61 -26.82
CA LEU A 174 -9.57 21.97 -26.34
C LEU A 174 -9.08 22.74 -27.56
N GLY A 175 -10.01 23.48 -28.17
CA GLY A 175 -9.67 24.51 -29.11
C GLY A 175 -8.60 25.39 -28.48
N HIS A 176 -7.52 25.58 -29.21
CA HIS A 176 -6.48 26.54 -28.88
C HIS A 176 -7.12 27.90 -28.55
N HIS A 177 -7.16 28.25 -27.27
CA HIS A 177 -7.17 29.65 -26.86
C HIS A 177 -5.90 29.91 -26.07
N SER A 178 -4.91 30.44 -26.77
CA SER A 178 -3.82 31.22 -26.20
C SER A 178 -4.41 32.40 -25.44
N SER A 179 -4.04 32.58 -24.17
CA SER A 179 -3.51 33.85 -23.65
C SER A 179 -3.25 33.85 -22.14
N ALA A 180 -2.09 34.43 -21.83
CA ALA A 180 -1.76 35.28 -20.67
C ALA A 180 -1.46 34.65 -19.28
N VAL A 181 -0.16 34.71 -18.96
CA VAL A 181 0.51 34.84 -17.63
C VAL A 181 0.26 36.26 -17.11
N PRO A 182 0.03 36.60 -15.80
CA PRO A 182 1.06 36.61 -14.72
C PRO A 182 0.47 36.55 -13.26
N PRO A 183 1.15 37.03 -12.19
CA PRO A 183 2.48 36.70 -11.63
C PRO A 183 2.43 36.15 -10.18
N SER A 184 3.63 35.82 -9.70
CA SER A 184 4.07 35.40 -8.36
C SER A 184 3.72 36.30 -7.16
N HIS A 185 3.39 35.69 -6.02
CA HIS A 185 3.57 36.27 -4.68
C HIS A 185 4.08 35.24 -3.65
N ALA A 186 4.72 35.75 -2.61
CA ALA A 186 5.79 35.14 -1.83
C ALA A 186 5.43 34.86 -0.36
N SER A 187 6.21 33.94 0.24
CA SER A 187 6.74 33.88 1.62
C SER A 187 5.83 33.83 2.86
N GLY A 188 6.13 32.88 3.77
CA GLY A 188 5.90 33.00 5.22
C GLY A 188 6.04 31.66 6.00
N PRO A 189 6.85 31.58 7.08
CA PRO A 189 7.03 30.36 7.88
C PRO A 189 6.09 30.29 9.10
N LEU A 190 5.77 29.07 9.57
CA LEU A 190 5.05 28.83 10.82
C LEU A 190 5.93 28.08 11.85
N PRO A 191 5.87 28.43 13.15
CA PRO A 191 6.58 27.72 14.21
C PRO A 191 5.66 26.78 15.03
N GLY A 192 6.25 25.68 15.50
CA GLY A 192 6.06 25.15 16.85
C GLY A 192 4.93 24.15 17.11
N SER A 193 5.29 22.95 17.57
CA SER A 193 5.15 22.53 18.99
C SER A 193 5.18 21.01 19.13
N SER A 194 6.07 20.53 20.01
CA SER A 194 6.22 19.14 20.41
C SER A 194 5.21 18.83 21.51
N SER A 195 4.21 18.00 21.22
CA SER A 195 3.29 17.44 22.21
C SER A 195 3.69 16.00 22.53
N GLN A 196 3.93 15.73 23.81
CA GLN A 196 4.08 14.37 24.34
C GLN A 196 2.72 13.66 24.30
N VAL A 197 2.67 12.48 23.68
CA VAL A 197 1.47 11.64 23.58
C VAL A 197 1.52 10.58 24.67
N SER A 198 0.50 10.54 25.52
CA SER A 198 0.24 9.46 26.47
C SER A 198 -0.56 8.34 25.81
N PHE A 199 -0.11 7.09 25.93
CA PHE A 199 -0.75 5.92 25.33
C PHE A 199 -1.89 5.40 26.21
N ASN A 200 -3.14 5.63 25.77
CA ASN A 200 -4.31 4.89 26.24
C ASN A 200 -4.80 4.01 25.09
N CYS A 201 -4.66 2.70 25.24
CA CYS A 201 -5.22 1.73 24.30
C CYS A 201 -6.74 1.64 24.54
N PRO A 202 -7.61 1.97 23.56
CA PRO A 202 -9.05 1.88 23.75
C PRO A 202 -9.51 0.41 23.80
N PRO A 203 -10.59 0.11 24.55
CA PRO A 203 -11.13 -1.25 24.63
C PRO A 203 -11.61 -1.77 23.26
N LEU A 204 -11.37 -3.06 23.02
CA LEU A 204 -11.46 -3.83 21.78
C LEU A 204 -12.73 -3.68 20.93
N HIS A 205 -13.83 -3.14 21.47
CA HIS A 205 -15.05 -2.94 20.68
C HIS A 205 -14.99 -1.76 19.70
N ARG A 206 -13.94 -0.92 19.74
CA ARG A 206 -13.74 0.19 18.77
C ARG A 206 -12.56 0.04 17.80
N CYS A 207 -11.73 -0.99 17.93
CA CYS A 207 -10.55 -1.18 17.06
C CYS A 207 -10.91 -1.50 15.59
N HIS A 208 -12.14 -1.91 15.29
CA HIS A 208 -12.54 -2.30 13.94
C HIS A 208 -12.79 -1.13 12.96
N LEU A 209 -12.93 0.12 13.42
CA LEU A 209 -13.41 1.20 12.55
C LEU A 209 -12.61 2.51 12.58
N GLU A 210 -11.79 2.79 13.59
CA GLU A 210 -11.14 4.12 13.71
C GLU A 210 -9.63 4.15 13.46
N CYS A 211 -8.93 3.01 13.42
CA CYS A 211 -7.48 3.00 13.18
C CYS A 211 -7.09 3.34 11.72
N PHE A 212 -8.03 3.39 10.78
CA PHE A 212 -7.74 3.63 9.36
C PHE A 212 -7.67 5.12 8.96
N TRP A 213 -8.08 6.06 9.82
CA TRP A 213 -8.23 7.47 9.45
C TRP A 213 -7.19 8.44 10.04
N LEU A 214 -6.28 7.99 10.89
CA LEU A 214 -5.39 8.89 11.64
C LEU A 214 -3.98 9.09 11.06
N LEU A 215 -3.59 8.41 9.96
CA LEU A 215 -2.23 8.53 9.40
C LEU A 215 -2.06 9.49 8.21
N THR A 216 -3.09 10.27 7.83
CA THR A 216 -3.01 11.22 6.70
C THR A 216 -3.22 12.70 7.03
N ARG A 217 -3.33 13.10 8.30
CA ARG A 217 -3.38 14.52 8.66
C ARG A 217 -1.98 15.07 8.94
N LYS A 218 -1.45 15.86 8.00
CA LYS A 218 -0.39 16.84 8.31
C LYS A 218 -0.93 17.80 9.38
N PRO A 219 -0.17 18.15 10.43
CA PRO A 219 -0.55 19.24 11.31
C PRO A 219 -0.48 20.57 10.52
N SER A 220 -1.57 21.32 10.59
CA SER A 220 -1.66 22.73 10.17
C SER A 220 -0.96 23.63 11.19
#